data_AF-A0A1L9VSD8-F1
#
_entry.id   AF-A0A1L9VSD8-F1
#
_cell.length_a   1.000
_cell.length_b   1.000
_cell.length_c   1.000
_cell.angle_alpha   90.00
_cell.angle_beta   90.00
_cell.angle_gamma   90.00
#
_symmetry.space_group_name_H-M   'P 1'
#
loop_
_entity.id
_entity.type
_entity.pdbx_description
1 polymer ?
#
loop_
_entity_poly.entity_id
_entity_poly.type
_entity_poly.pdbx_seq_one_letter_code
_entity_poly.pdbx_strand_id
1 'polypeptide(L)'
;MNPKPLEGQLDISLGTIDSMKAGNDHDSAPDDRKTVLNAILDADAIIISTPTYSHQPPGVIKALFDQIGGPYVDASFAELVRQGQAAGDPKFVNMKFDPTLQKSRVAGFMAIGGSRTPDQFTMALPSLHALVYPMHAKFVDQFIGQRVAARGAILLQPELMERARQLGQNNVSQMGKHFDDAQYLGPKDESSCPNCHLTKVEILSKDKSIGCITCGTRGKMVILPNQEIGFDWEENSIWSCITMEGKLKHSKEIGACGMEEQQKLKSIEEEKHAWLDLHIPKVPLPSESTSPKL
;
A
#
# COMPACT_ATOMS: atom_id res chain seq x y z
N MET A 1 -11.55 -13.19 -10.41
CA MET A 1 -10.46 -13.01 -11.40
C MET A 1 -9.98 -11.58 -11.29
N ASN A 2 -8.67 -11.34 -11.39
CA ASN A 2 -8.15 -9.96 -11.44
C ASN A 2 -8.73 -9.27 -12.68
N PRO A 3 -9.13 -8.00 -12.60
CA PRO A 3 -9.58 -7.30 -13.78
C PRO A 3 -8.42 -7.08 -14.73
N LYS A 4 -8.71 -6.90 -16.02
CA LYS A 4 -7.69 -6.60 -17.02
C LYS A 4 -6.95 -5.30 -16.66
N PRO A 5 -5.63 -5.17 -16.99
CA PRO A 5 -4.92 -3.90 -16.89
C PRO A 5 -5.68 -2.77 -17.58
N LEU A 6 -5.54 -1.55 -17.08
CA LEU A 6 -6.21 -0.39 -17.65
C LEU A 6 -5.73 -0.11 -19.07
N GLU A 7 -6.63 0.35 -19.94
CA GLU A 7 -6.27 0.70 -21.31
C GLU A 7 -5.21 1.82 -21.34
N GLY A 8 -4.06 1.51 -21.93
CA GLY A 8 -2.90 2.41 -22.05
C GLY A 8 -1.89 2.33 -20.90
N GLN A 9 -2.08 1.42 -19.93
CA GLN A 9 -1.15 1.24 -18.82
C GLN A 9 0.20 0.66 -19.31
N LEU A 10 1.31 1.29 -18.91
CA LEU A 10 2.65 0.91 -19.34
C LEU A 10 3.18 -0.28 -18.52
N ASP A 11 3.75 -1.28 -19.19
CA ASP A 11 4.50 -2.36 -18.53
C ASP A 11 5.90 -1.87 -18.17
N ILE A 12 6.09 -1.52 -16.89
CA ILE A 12 7.37 -1.06 -16.34
C ILE A 12 8.20 -2.21 -15.73
N SER A 13 7.72 -3.46 -15.82
CA SER A 13 8.38 -4.65 -15.25
C SER A 13 9.41 -5.30 -16.18
N LEU A 14 9.76 -4.66 -17.31
CA LEU A 14 10.60 -5.26 -18.35
C LEU A 14 10.00 -6.55 -18.96
N GLY A 15 8.69 -6.79 -18.80
CA GLY A 15 8.05 -8.03 -19.19
C GLY A 15 8.52 -9.25 -18.39
N THR A 16 9.10 -9.03 -17.20
CA THR A 16 9.51 -10.12 -16.30
C THR A 16 8.37 -10.64 -15.44
N ILE A 17 7.25 -9.90 -15.36
CA ILE A 17 6.08 -10.23 -14.53
C ILE A 17 4.86 -10.50 -15.42
N ASP A 18 4.69 -11.73 -15.89
CA ASP A 18 3.60 -12.10 -16.81
C ASP A 18 2.19 -11.92 -16.21
N SER A 19 2.06 -11.98 -14.89
CA SER A 19 0.78 -11.71 -14.20
C SER A 19 0.28 -10.29 -14.42
N MET A 20 1.14 -9.35 -14.82
CA MET A 20 0.76 -7.99 -15.19
C MET A 20 0.04 -7.88 -16.55
N LYS A 21 -0.16 -9.01 -17.25
CA LYS A 21 -0.88 -9.06 -18.53
C LYS A 21 -2.20 -9.83 -18.45
N ALA A 22 -2.49 -10.44 -17.30
CA ALA A 22 -3.64 -11.31 -17.10
C ALA A 22 -4.81 -10.58 -16.43
N GLY A 23 -6.02 -10.71 -16.99
CA GLY A 23 -7.26 -10.29 -16.35
C GLY A 23 -8.48 -10.41 -17.27
N ASN A 24 -9.67 -10.43 -16.67
CA ASN A 24 -10.94 -10.59 -17.40
C ASN A 24 -11.82 -9.35 -17.24
N ASP A 25 -12.45 -8.92 -18.34
CA ASP A 25 -13.51 -7.92 -18.35
C ASP A 25 -14.84 -8.63 -18.59
N HIS A 26 -15.69 -8.70 -17.57
CA HIS A 26 -17.01 -9.33 -17.67
C HIS A 26 -18.16 -8.40 -17.27
N ASP A 27 -17.88 -7.13 -16.97
CA ASP A 27 -18.91 -6.24 -16.44
C ASP A 27 -19.50 -5.31 -17.50
N SER A 28 -20.80 -5.07 -17.40
CA SER A 28 -21.56 -4.17 -18.28
C SER A 28 -21.67 -2.74 -17.73
N ALA A 29 -21.22 -2.53 -16.49
CA ALA A 29 -21.13 -1.22 -15.87
C ALA A 29 -19.96 -0.40 -16.46
N PRO A 30 -20.09 0.95 -16.53
CA PRO A 30 -18.96 1.81 -16.88
C PRO A 30 -17.77 1.60 -15.94
N ASP A 31 -16.57 1.48 -16.52
CA ASP A 31 -15.34 1.26 -15.77
C ASP A 31 -14.67 2.60 -15.37
N ASP A 32 -14.93 3.04 -14.14
CA ASP A 32 -14.39 4.29 -13.58
C ASP A 32 -12.96 4.16 -13.03
N ARG A 33 -12.34 2.98 -13.09
CA ARG A 33 -11.00 2.74 -12.50
C ARG A 33 -9.95 3.73 -12.98
N LYS A 34 -9.95 4.05 -14.29
CA LYS A 34 -9.01 5.00 -14.90
C LYS A 34 -9.21 6.42 -14.36
N THR A 35 -10.46 6.85 -14.23
CA THR A 35 -10.80 8.17 -13.67
C THR A 35 -10.32 8.30 -12.23
N VAL A 36 -10.59 7.27 -11.41
CA VAL A 36 -10.15 7.23 -10.01
C VAL A 36 -8.62 7.23 -9.92
N LEU A 37 -7.94 6.40 -10.72
CA LEU A 37 -6.49 6.35 -10.72
C LEU A 37 -5.88 7.70 -11.09
N ASN A 38 -6.37 8.33 -12.16
CA ASN A 38 -5.87 9.63 -12.60
C ASN A 38 -6.06 10.70 -11.52
N ALA A 39 -7.20 10.72 -10.82
CA ALA A 39 -7.42 11.64 -9.71
C ALA A 39 -6.42 11.42 -8.56
N ILE A 40 -6.08 10.16 -8.26
CA ILE A 40 -5.08 9.82 -7.24
C ILE A 40 -3.67 10.25 -7.68
N LEU A 41 -3.30 9.97 -8.94
CA LEU A 41 -1.99 10.35 -9.48
C LEU A 41 -1.87 11.88 -9.64
N ASP A 42 -2.95 12.59 -9.94
CA ASP A 42 -2.92 14.05 -10.04
C ASP A 42 -2.81 14.74 -8.66
N ALA A 43 -3.28 14.11 -7.59
CA ALA A 43 -3.27 14.70 -6.25
C ALA A 43 -1.85 14.97 -5.71
N ASP A 44 -1.63 16.14 -5.09
CA ASP A 44 -0.44 16.47 -4.30
C ASP A 44 -0.52 15.90 -2.87
N ALA A 45 -1.75 15.74 -2.37
CA ALA A 45 -2.04 15.30 -1.02
C ALA A 45 -3.24 14.36 -1.03
N ILE A 46 -3.11 13.22 -0.34
CA ILE A 46 -4.14 12.19 -0.27
C ILE A 46 -4.60 12.08 1.19
N ILE A 47 -5.91 12.00 1.42
CA ILE A 47 -6.46 11.63 2.73
C ILE A 47 -7.32 10.39 2.54
N ILE A 48 -6.99 9.31 3.24
CA ILE A 48 -7.81 8.10 3.26
C ILE A 48 -8.53 8.03 4.60
N SER A 49 -9.86 8.16 4.55
CA SER A 49 -10.75 8.01 5.70
C SER A 49 -11.63 6.79 5.54
N THR A 50 -11.73 5.98 6.58
CA THR A 50 -12.41 4.69 6.50
C THR A 50 -13.08 4.31 7.83
N PRO A 51 -14.27 3.67 7.83
CA PRO A 51 -14.71 2.93 9.01
C PRO A 51 -13.81 1.72 9.25
N THR A 52 -13.92 1.09 10.43
CA THR A 52 -13.25 -0.19 10.70
C THR A 52 -14.28 -1.31 10.78
N TYR A 53 -14.08 -2.34 9.96
CA TYR A 53 -14.84 -3.59 9.98
C TYR A 53 -13.88 -4.75 10.26
N SER A 54 -14.16 -5.53 11.30
CA SER A 54 -13.34 -6.69 11.67
C SER A 54 -11.84 -6.37 11.76
N HIS A 55 -11.49 -5.35 12.55
CA HIS A 55 -10.10 -4.89 12.78
C HIS A 55 -9.40 -4.19 11.61
N GLN A 56 -10.02 -4.07 10.43
CA GLN A 56 -9.42 -3.56 9.20
C GLN A 56 -10.33 -2.54 8.47
N PRO A 57 -9.82 -1.80 7.47
CA PRO A 57 -10.66 -1.08 6.53
C PRO A 57 -11.59 -2.05 5.78
N PRO A 58 -12.74 -1.60 5.26
CA PRO A 58 -13.61 -2.41 4.42
C PRO A 58 -12.85 -2.95 3.21
N GLY A 59 -13.06 -4.24 2.89
CA GLY A 59 -12.35 -4.92 1.80
C GLY A 59 -12.50 -4.25 0.44
N VAL A 60 -13.59 -3.52 0.20
CA VAL A 60 -13.82 -2.78 -1.06
C VAL A 60 -12.75 -1.73 -1.33
N ILE A 61 -12.18 -1.10 -0.29
CA ILE A 61 -11.11 -0.12 -0.47
C ILE A 61 -9.84 -0.83 -0.94
N LYS A 62 -9.47 -1.93 -0.29
CA LYS A 62 -8.30 -2.72 -0.69
C LYS A 62 -8.48 -3.29 -2.10
N ALA A 63 -9.68 -3.80 -2.41
CA ALA A 63 -10.02 -4.29 -3.73
C ALA A 63 -9.84 -3.21 -4.81
N LEU A 64 -10.34 -1.98 -4.58
CA LEU A 64 -10.13 -0.87 -5.52
C LEU A 64 -8.63 -0.62 -5.78
N PHE A 65 -7.83 -0.49 -4.71
CA PHE A 65 -6.39 -0.24 -4.84
C PHE A 65 -5.62 -1.42 -5.48
N ASP A 66 -6.08 -2.65 -5.31
CA ASP A 66 -5.50 -3.81 -5.98
C ASP A 66 -5.80 -3.83 -7.49
N GLN A 67 -6.89 -3.20 -7.91
CA GLN A 67 -7.31 -3.14 -9.31
C GLN A 67 -6.72 -1.96 -10.08
N ILE A 68 -6.40 -0.85 -9.39
CA ILE A 68 -5.90 0.37 -10.02
C ILE A 68 -4.44 0.67 -9.69
N GLY A 69 -3.94 0.08 -8.60
CA GLY A 69 -2.61 0.32 -8.07
C GLY A 69 -1.61 -0.77 -8.46
N GLY A 70 -0.80 -1.18 -7.49
CA GLY A 70 0.19 -2.24 -7.67
C GLY A 70 1.38 -1.83 -8.55
N PRO A 71 2.03 -2.80 -9.22
CA PRO A 71 3.32 -2.60 -9.88
C PRO A 71 3.28 -1.59 -11.03
N TYR A 72 2.12 -1.34 -11.64
CA TYR A 72 2.00 -0.39 -12.76
C TYR A 72 2.14 1.08 -12.34
N VAL A 73 1.94 1.36 -11.06
CA VAL A 73 2.03 2.71 -10.50
C VAL A 73 3.08 2.77 -9.39
N ASP A 74 4.02 1.83 -9.42
CA ASP A 74 5.09 1.75 -8.44
C ASP A 74 6.21 2.74 -8.80
N ALA A 75 6.40 3.74 -7.95
CA ALA A 75 7.41 4.76 -8.09
C ALA A 75 8.84 4.19 -8.10
N SER A 76 9.07 3.03 -7.48
CA SER A 76 10.39 2.41 -7.48
C SER A 76 10.79 1.82 -8.83
N PHE A 77 9.83 1.28 -9.60
CA PHE A 77 10.10 0.86 -10.97
C PHE A 77 10.38 2.07 -11.87
N ALA A 78 9.61 3.15 -11.72
CA ALA A 78 9.88 4.41 -12.42
C ALA A 78 11.28 4.95 -12.06
N GLU A 79 11.68 4.88 -10.79
CA GLU A 79 13.01 5.31 -10.35
C GLU A 79 14.13 4.41 -10.88
N LEU A 80 13.94 3.09 -10.95
CA LEU A 80 14.89 2.18 -11.61
C LEU A 80 15.10 2.55 -13.08
N VAL A 81 14.02 2.81 -13.82
CA VAL A 81 14.10 3.24 -15.22
C VAL A 81 14.87 4.55 -15.33
N ARG A 82 14.56 5.54 -14.50
CA ARG A 82 15.25 6.84 -14.48
C ARG A 82 16.76 6.68 -14.19
N GLN A 83 17.12 5.89 -13.18
CA GLN A 83 18.52 5.63 -12.82
C GLN A 83 19.28 4.93 -13.95
N GLY A 84 18.66 3.91 -14.57
CA GLY A 84 19.25 3.17 -15.69
C GLY A 84 19.46 4.05 -16.92
N GLN A 85 18.49 4.90 -17.27
CA GLN A 85 18.60 5.86 -18.36
C GLN A 85 19.71 6.89 -18.11
N ALA A 86 19.80 7.43 -16.90
CA ALA A 86 20.87 8.35 -16.51
C ALA A 86 22.26 7.71 -16.57
N ALA A 87 22.36 6.41 -16.26
CA ALA A 87 23.59 5.63 -16.37
C ALA A 87 23.92 5.16 -17.80
N GLY A 88 23.03 5.39 -18.78
CA GLY A 88 23.21 4.93 -20.15
C GLY A 88 23.08 3.41 -20.34
N ASP A 89 22.39 2.71 -19.43
CA ASP A 89 22.17 1.27 -19.54
C ASP A 89 21.21 0.97 -20.73
N PRO A 90 21.67 0.20 -21.74
CA PRO A 90 20.86 -0.13 -22.91
C PRO A 90 19.51 -0.78 -22.59
N LYS A 91 19.37 -1.44 -21.43
CA LYS A 91 18.11 -2.07 -20.98
C LYS A 91 17.00 -1.04 -20.77
N PHE A 92 17.33 0.16 -20.32
CA PHE A 92 16.36 1.18 -19.91
C PHE A 92 16.15 2.28 -20.96
N VAL A 93 17.02 2.36 -21.98
CA VAL A 93 17.05 3.50 -22.93
C VAL A 93 15.72 3.73 -23.66
N ASN A 94 14.99 2.67 -23.96
CA ASN A 94 13.71 2.73 -24.68
C ASN A 94 12.49 2.56 -23.77
N MET A 95 12.69 2.39 -22.46
CA MET A 95 11.60 2.24 -21.51
C MET A 95 10.92 3.58 -21.25
N LYS A 96 9.60 3.52 -21.07
CA LYS A 96 8.77 4.66 -20.69
C LYS A 96 8.04 4.31 -19.41
N PHE A 97 7.87 5.33 -18.56
CA PHE A 97 7.01 5.27 -17.39
C PHE A 97 6.21 6.57 -17.35
N ASP A 98 5.10 6.58 -16.61
CA ASP A 98 4.31 7.78 -16.39
C ASP A 98 5.08 8.75 -15.47
N PRO A 99 5.40 9.99 -15.90
CA PRO A 99 6.12 10.95 -15.07
C PRO A 99 5.43 11.29 -13.75
N THR A 100 4.10 11.13 -13.66
CA THR A 100 3.37 11.35 -12.42
C THR A 100 3.84 10.40 -11.30
N LEU A 101 4.44 9.24 -11.63
CA LEU A 101 4.98 8.31 -10.63
C LEU A 101 6.17 8.90 -9.84
N GLN A 102 6.79 9.98 -10.32
CA GLN A 102 7.88 10.68 -9.62
C GLN A 102 7.41 11.89 -8.82
N LYS A 103 6.12 12.23 -8.91
CA LYS A 103 5.55 13.34 -8.15
C LYS A 103 5.59 13.02 -6.66
N SER A 104 6.20 13.90 -5.87
CA SER A 104 6.14 13.80 -4.40
C SER A 104 4.71 14.03 -3.93
N ARG A 105 4.22 13.15 -3.06
CA ARG A 105 2.87 13.20 -2.49
C ARG A 105 2.94 13.03 -0.99
N VAL A 106 2.02 13.69 -0.30
CA VAL A 106 1.79 13.46 1.12
C VAL A 106 0.48 12.73 1.38
N ALA A 107 0.42 11.95 2.45
CA ALA A 107 -0.76 11.17 2.82
C ALA A 107 -1.16 11.36 4.29
N GLY A 108 -2.46 11.37 4.56
CA GLY A 108 -3.04 11.35 5.90
C GLY A 108 -4.04 10.21 6.06
N PHE A 109 -4.03 9.52 7.20
CA PHE A 109 -4.91 8.37 7.46
C PHE A 109 -5.86 8.58 8.63
N MET A 110 -7.13 8.28 8.41
CA MET A 110 -8.17 8.31 9.46
C MET A 110 -8.96 7.02 9.44
N ALA A 111 -8.95 6.28 10.55
CA ALA A 111 -9.83 5.14 10.74
C ALA A 111 -10.83 5.43 11.86
N ILE A 112 -12.09 5.09 11.67
CA ILE A 112 -13.16 5.34 12.64
C ILE A 112 -13.76 4.02 13.11
N GLY A 113 -13.90 3.89 14.44
CA GLY A 113 -14.33 2.67 15.10
C GLY A 113 -15.41 2.89 16.15
N GLY A 114 -16.35 1.95 16.25
CA GLY A 114 -17.42 1.99 17.25
C GLY A 114 -16.98 1.61 18.66
N SER A 115 -15.98 0.74 18.80
CA SER A 115 -15.48 0.27 20.11
C SER A 115 -14.70 1.36 20.86
N ARG A 116 -14.56 1.15 22.18
CA ARG A 116 -13.65 1.87 23.09
C ARG A 116 -12.27 1.22 23.17
N THR A 117 -12.14 -0.01 22.69
CA THR A 117 -10.97 -0.83 22.96
C THR A 117 -10.06 -0.87 21.72
N PRO A 118 -8.76 -0.59 21.87
CA PRO A 118 -7.84 -0.43 20.73
C PRO A 118 -7.57 -1.73 19.97
N ASP A 119 -7.80 -2.88 20.60
CA ASP A 119 -7.68 -4.22 19.99
C ASP A 119 -8.62 -4.39 18.77
N GLN A 120 -9.73 -3.66 18.73
CA GLN A 120 -10.74 -3.74 17.67
C GLN A 120 -10.34 -3.04 16.37
N PHE A 121 -9.18 -2.38 16.34
CA PHE A 121 -8.70 -1.57 15.19
C PHE A 121 -7.23 -1.85 14.87
N THR A 122 -6.72 -3.00 15.31
CA THR A 122 -5.28 -3.32 15.31
C THR A 122 -4.64 -3.31 13.94
N MET A 123 -5.39 -3.57 12.87
CA MET A 123 -4.88 -3.59 11.51
C MET A 123 -5.38 -2.42 10.66
N ALA A 124 -6.18 -1.52 11.23
CA ALA A 124 -6.75 -0.39 10.49
C ALA A 124 -5.69 0.50 9.85
N LEU A 125 -4.79 1.08 10.65
CA LEU A 125 -3.70 1.91 10.12
C LEU A 125 -2.67 1.11 9.31
N PRO A 126 -2.16 -0.06 9.76
CA PRO A 126 -1.25 -0.88 8.94
C PRO A 126 -1.77 -1.18 7.54
N SER A 127 -3.07 -1.50 7.40
CA SER A 127 -3.68 -1.78 6.10
C SER A 127 -3.76 -0.54 5.19
N LEU A 128 -3.91 0.67 5.76
CA LEU A 128 -3.94 1.91 4.97
C LEU A 128 -2.57 2.25 4.38
N HIS A 129 -1.47 1.95 5.09
CA HIS A 129 -0.11 2.12 4.56
C HIS A 129 0.10 1.32 3.27
N ALA A 130 -0.49 0.12 3.17
CA ALA A 130 -0.38 -0.71 1.96
C ALA A 130 -1.05 -0.08 0.73
N LEU A 131 -2.06 0.78 0.89
CA LEU A 131 -2.80 1.39 -0.22
C LEU A 131 -1.95 2.41 -0.98
N VAL A 132 -1.13 3.19 -0.26
CA VAL A 132 -0.27 4.22 -0.85
C VAL A 132 1.15 3.74 -1.13
N TYR A 133 1.45 2.49 -0.79
CA TYR A 133 2.77 1.90 -0.96
C TYR A 133 3.34 2.10 -2.37
N PRO A 134 2.64 1.76 -3.47
CA PRO A 134 3.24 1.86 -4.81
C PRO A 134 3.62 3.30 -5.18
N MET A 135 2.81 4.27 -4.77
CA MET A 135 2.98 5.68 -5.16
C MET A 135 4.10 6.40 -4.40
N HIS A 136 4.74 5.72 -3.44
CA HIS A 136 5.78 6.30 -2.57
C HIS A 136 5.34 7.64 -1.95
N ALA A 137 4.10 7.72 -1.49
CA ALA A 137 3.58 8.89 -0.80
C ALA A 137 4.11 8.92 0.65
N LYS A 138 4.56 10.09 1.10
CA LYS A 138 4.96 10.32 2.50
C LYS A 138 3.72 10.48 3.36
N PHE A 139 3.44 9.54 4.26
CA PHE A 139 2.41 9.79 5.28
C PHE A 139 2.94 10.78 6.32
N VAL A 140 2.13 11.79 6.63
CA VAL A 140 2.52 12.89 7.52
C VAL A 140 1.65 12.98 8.76
N ASP A 141 0.52 12.29 8.78
CA ASP A 141 -0.34 12.21 9.95
C ASP A 141 -1.28 10.99 9.89
N GLN A 142 -1.61 10.40 11.04
CA GLN A 142 -2.61 9.34 11.16
C GLN A 142 -3.27 9.30 12.54
N PHE A 143 -4.53 8.86 12.61
CA PHE A 143 -5.17 8.50 13.89
C PHE A 143 -6.36 7.54 13.73
N ILE A 144 -6.75 6.93 14.85
CA ILE A 144 -7.99 6.17 14.98
C ILE A 144 -8.96 6.94 15.87
N GLY A 145 -10.11 7.33 15.32
CA GLY A 145 -11.24 7.87 16.09
C GLY A 145 -12.09 6.74 16.66
N GLN A 146 -12.27 6.72 17.98
CA GLN A 146 -12.99 5.66 18.69
C GLN A 146 -14.38 6.14 19.13
N ARG A 147 -15.24 5.20 19.57
CA ARG A 147 -16.59 5.49 20.10
C ARG A 147 -17.53 6.16 19.10
N VAL A 148 -17.42 5.82 17.82
CA VAL A 148 -18.29 6.34 16.76
C VAL A 148 -18.85 5.16 15.98
N ALA A 149 -20.01 4.66 16.42
CA ALA A 149 -20.67 3.51 15.79
C ALA A 149 -21.74 3.93 14.76
N ALA A 150 -22.51 4.98 15.07
CA ALA A 150 -23.60 5.43 14.21
C ALA A 150 -23.13 6.48 13.19
N ARG A 151 -23.75 6.47 12.02
CA ARG A 151 -23.55 7.50 10.98
C ARG A 151 -23.86 8.88 11.58
N GLY A 152 -22.99 9.86 11.33
CA GLY A 152 -23.14 11.22 11.85
C GLY A 152 -22.79 11.40 13.33
N ALA A 153 -22.66 10.33 14.13
CA ALA A 153 -22.34 10.43 15.56
C ALA A 153 -20.95 11.02 15.83
N ILE A 154 -20.09 11.14 14.82
CA ILE A 154 -18.82 11.86 14.90
C ILE A 154 -19.01 13.32 15.35
N LEU A 155 -20.14 13.94 15.02
CA LEU A 155 -20.47 15.32 15.42
C LEU A 155 -20.69 15.46 16.94
N LEU A 156 -20.94 14.36 17.65
CA LEU A 156 -21.01 14.33 19.12
C LEU A 156 -19.61 14.28 19.76
N GLN A 157 -18.54 14.15 18.95
CA GLN A 157 -17.16 14.03 19.39
C GLN A 157 -16.36 15.25 18.89
N PRO A 158 -16.51 16.44 19.50
CA PRO A 158 -15.86 17.67 19.03
C PRO A 158 -14.33 17.55 18.98
N GLU A 159 -13.74 16.80 19.91
CA GLU A 159 -12.29 16.53 19.93
C GLU A 159 -11.83 15.72 18.70
N LEU A 160 -12.61 14.73 18.26
CA LEU A 160 -12.29 13.96 17.05
C LEU A 160 -12.47 14.80 15.79
N MET A 161 -13.45 15.72 15.77
CA MET A 161 -13.61 16.68 14.69
C MET A 161 -12.43 17.66 14.61
N GLU A 162 -11.96 18.16 15.76
CA GLU A 162 -10.74 18.99 15.81
C GLU A 162 -9.51 18.19 15.36
N ARG A 163 -9.40 16.93 15.80
CA ARG A 163 -8.30 16.06 15.39
C ARG A 163 -8.28 15.83 13.88
N ALA A 164 -9.43 15.64 13.25
CA ALA A 164 -9.57 15.52 11.80
C ALA A 164 -9.20 16.83 11.08
N ARG A 165 -9.59 17.99 11.63
CA ARG A 165 -9.19 19.30 11.12
C ARG A 165 -7.67 19.48 11.17
N GLN A 166 -7.04 19.13 12.30
CA GLN A 166 -5.59 19.17 12.45
C GLN A 166 -4.88 18.24 11.46
N LEU A 167 -5.41 17.04 11.21
CA LEU A 167 -4.84 16.14 10.20
C LEU A 167 -4.86 16.78 8.80
N GLY A 168 -5.97 17.43 8.44
CA GLY A 168 -6.06 18.17 7.17
C GLY A 168 -5.02 19.30 7.08
N GLN A 169 -4.88 20.09 8.14
CA GLN A 169 -3.88 21.17 8.21
C GLN A 169 -2.44 20.63 8.11
N ASN A 170 -2.14 19.54 8.83
CA ASN A 170 -0.85 18.86 8.77
C ASN A 170 -0.55 18.40 7.35
N ASN A 171 -1.51 17.77 6.68
CA ASN A 171 -1.33 17.29 5.30
C ASN A 171 -1.01 18.45 4.33
N VAL A 172 -1.79 19.54 4.40
CA VAL A 172 -1.55 20.73 3.57
C VAL A 172 -0.20 21.38 3.89
N SER A 173 0.22 21.43 5.16
CA SER A 173 1.51 22.04 5.55
C SER A 173 2.75 21.32 5.01
N GLN A 174 2.60 20.04 4.65
CA GLN A 174 3.69 19.23 4.10
C GLN A 174 3.59 19.05 2.58
N MET A 175 2.48 19.49 1.98
CA MET A 175 2.25 19.41 0.54
C MET A 175 3.34 20.16 -0.24
N GLY A 176 3.80 19.58 -1.35
CA GLY A 176 4.86 20.15 -2.19
C GLY A 176 6.29 19.90 -1.70
N LYS A 177 6.48 19.31 -0.52
CA LYS A 177 7.81 18.88 -0.05
C LYS A 177 8.21 17.54 -0.69
N HIS A 178 9.51 17.34 -0.84
CA HIS A 178 10.04 16.03 -1.21
C HIS A 178 9.78 14.99 -0.11
N PHE A 179 9.78 13.70 -0.45
CA PHE A 179 9.47 12.60 0.48
C PHE A 179 10.32 12.65 1.76
N ASP A 180 11.62 12.90 1.60
CA ASP A 180 12.58 12.96 2.72
C ASP A 180 12.50 14.27 3.53
N ASP A 181 11.97 15.35 2.93
CA ASP A 181 11.84 16.66 3.56
C ASP A 181 10.52 16.82 4.34
N ALA A 182 9.48 16.09 3.93
CA ALA A 182 8.18 16.10 4.60
C ALA A 182 8.28 15.42 5.97
N GLN A 183 7.63 16.03 6.96
CA GLN A 183 7.70 15.60 8.36
C GLN A 183 6.39 14.97 8.82
N TYR A 184 6.48 13.96 9.68
CA TYR A 184 5.33 13.45 10.39
C TYR A 184 4.98 14.37 11.56
N LEU A 185 3.73 14.83 11.56
CA LEU A 185 3.15 15.79 12.50
C LEU A 185 2.03 15.18 13.35
N GLY A 186 1.80 13.87 13.20
CA GLY A 186 0.80 13.15 13.97
C GLY A 186 1.27 12.72 15.37
N PRO A 187 0.38 12.09 16.15
CA PRO A 187 0.73 11.45 17.41
C PRO A 187 1.81 10.38 17.21
N LYS A 188 2.81 10.37 18.08
CA LYS A 188 3.87 9.34 18.16
C LYS A 188 4.34 9.18 19.60
N ASP A 189 4.78 7.98 19.91
CA ASP A 189 5.40 7.64 21.19
C ASP A 189 6.91 7.40 21.00
N GLU A 190 7.67 7.31 22.09
CA GLU A 190 9.11 7.00 22.05
C GLU A 190 9.41 5.71 21.29
N SER A 191 8.52 4.71 21.37
CA SER A 191 8.67 3.43 20.69
C SER A 191 8.05 3.38 19.28
N SER A 192 7.50 4.48 18.77
CA SER A 192 6.94 4.52 17.41
C SER A 192 8.01 4.21 16.37
N CYS A 193 7.69 3.35 15.40
CA CYS A 193 8.58 3.09 14.26
C CYS A 193 8.97 4.41 13.57
N PRO A 194 10.26 4.65 13.25
CA PRO A 194 10.70 5.90 12.64
C PRO A 194 10.15 6.09 11.23
N ASN A 195 9.81 4.98 10.57
CA ASN A 195 9.15 4.99 9.28
C ASN A 195 7.65 5.14 9.47
N CYS A 196 6.88 4.09 9.76
CA CYS A 196 5.41 4.17 9.74
C CYS A 196 4.75 4.85 10.96
N HIS A 197 5.51 5.20 12.00
CA HIS A 197 5.05 5.76 13.28
C HIS A 197 4.06 4.91 14.09
N LEU A 198 3.89 3.64 13.74
CA LEU A 198 3.11 2.66 14.50
C LEU A 198 4.00 1.82 15.43
N THR A 199 3.41 1.31 16.51
CA THR A 199 4.04 0.45 17.53
C THR A 199 3.59 -1.00 17.38
N LYS A 200 3.70 -1.56 16.17
CA LYS A 200 3.25 -2.92 15.84
C LYS A 200 4.39 -3.76 15.27
N VAL A 201 4.69 -4.86 15.94
CA VAL A 201 5.91 -5.64 15.72
C VAL A 201 5.63 -7.14 15.59
N GLU A 202 6.42 -7.81 14.76
CA GLU A 202 6.65 -9.25 14.79
C GLU A 202 7.96 -9.53 15.52
N ILE A 203 8.02 -10.64 16.26
CA ILE A 203 9.26 -11.12 16.89
C ILE A 203 9.96 -12.03 15.89
N LEU A 204 11.20 -11.70 15.53
CA LEU A 204 11.92 -12.40 14.45
C LEU A 204 12.78 -13.54 14.95
N SER A 205 13.36 -13.38 16.14
CA SER A 205 14.33 -14.32 16.68
C SER A 205 14.36 -14.28 18.20
N LYS A 206 15.10 -15.23 18.81
CA LYS A 206 15.27 -15.34 20.27
C LYS A 206 16.16 -14.24 20.87
N ASP A 207 16.82 -13.42 20.04
CA ASP A 207 17.71 -12.34 20.46
C ASP A 207 17.02 -10.98 20.68
N LYS A 208 15.70 -10.99 20.92
CA LYS A 208 14.85 -9.79 21.05
C LYS A 208 14.72 -8.95 19.78
N SER A 209 15.14 -9.47 18.62
CA SER A 209 14.93 -8.79 17.34
C SER A 209 13.45 -8.74 16.98
N ILE A 210 13.07 -7.58 16.44
CA ILE A 210 11.70 -7.28 16.01
C ILE A 210 11.70 -6.73 14.59
N GLY A 211 10.58 -6.95 13.89
CA GLY A 211 10.27 -6.30 12.61
C GLY A 211 8.98 -5.51 12.73
N CYS A 212 8.92 -4.31 12.18
CA CYS A 212 7.66 -3.58 12.08
C CYS A 212 6.72 -4.31 11.10
N ILE A 213 5.52 -4.70 11.52
CA ILE A 213 4.59 -5.43 10.64
C ILE A 213 4.05 -4.59 9.49
N THR A 214 4.20 -3.26 9.56
CA THR A 214 3.67 -2.34 8.54
C THR A 214 4.69 -2.07 7.45
N CYS A 215 5.97 -1.96 7.81
CA CYS A 215 7.00 -1.54 6.86
C CYS A 215 8.26 -2.41 6.86
N GLY A 216 8.43 -3.34 7.79
CA GLY A 216 9.61 -4.21 7.86
C GLY A 216 10.83 -3.60 8.55
N THR A 217 10.79 -2.33 8.98
CA THR A 217 11.86 -1.70 9.78
C THR A 217 12.26 -2.61 10.93
N ARG A 218 13.56 -2.90 11.07
CA ARG A 218 14.07 -3.78 12.12
C ARG A 218 14.43 -2.99 13.38
N GLY A 219 14.49 -3.70 14.49
CA GLY A 219 14.85 -3.13 15.78
C GLY A 219 15.01 -4.20 16.84
N LYS A 220 15.03 -3.76 18.10
CA LYS A 220 15.09 -4.62 19.28
C LYS A 220 14.05 -4.22 20.31
N MET A 221 13.54 -5.20 21.03
CA MET A 221 12.75 -4.94 22.23
C MET A 221 13.67 -4.54 23.39
N VAL A 222 13.32 -3.45 24.06
CA VAL A 222 14.07 -2.87 25.19
C VAL A 222 13.17 -2.63 26.40
N ILE A 223 13.77 -2.44 27.56
CA ILE A 223 13.08 -1.92 28.75
C ILE A 223 13.43 -0.44 28.85
N LEU A 224 12.41 0.41 28.81
CA LEU A 224 12.54 1.86 28.87
C LEU A 224 12.86 2.33 30.31
N PRO A 225 13.30 3.60 30.51
CA PRO A 225 13.60 4.13 31.85
C PRO A 225 12.43 4.02 32.83
N ASN A 226 11.19 4.11 32.34
CA ASN A 226 9.96 3.96 33.11
C ASN A 226 9.60 2.50 33.46
N GLN A 227 10.47 1.53 33.16
CA GLN A 227 10.28 0.08 33.34
C GLN A 227 9.23 -0.56 32.40
N GLU A 228 8.77 0.15 31.38
CA GLU A 228 7.87 -0.41 30.36
C GLU A 228 8.65 -1.05 29.21
N ILE A 229 7.97 -1.91 28.45
CA ILE A 229 8.53 -2.47 27.21
C ILE A 229 8.46 -1.40 26.12
N GLY A 230 9.59 -1.18 25.44
CA GLY A 230 9.69 -0.30 24.28
C GLY A 230 10.47 -0.92 23.14
N PHE A 231 10.66 -0.12 22.08
CA PHE A 231 11.34 -0.54 20.85
C PHE A 231 12.48 0.41 20.50
N ASP A 232 13.67 -0.14 20.32
CA ASP A 232 14.85 0.53 19.78
C ASP A 232 14.98 0.17 18.29
N TRP A 233 14.74 1.14 17.41
CA TRP A 233 14.66 0.92 15.97
C TRP A 233 15.98 1.22 15.27
N GLU A 234 16.29 0.46 14.23
CA GLU A 234 17.38 0.81 13.31
C GLU A 234 17.04 2.11 12.57
N GLU A 235 17.95 3.09 12.62
CA GLU A 235 17.77 4.40 11.99
C GLU A 235 17.59 4.30 10.46
N ASN A 236 18.44 3.49 9.81
CA ASN A 236 18.43 3.30 8.35
C ASN A 236 18.19 1.83 7.99
N SER A 237 17.05 1.29 8.40
CA SER A 237 16.73 -0.10 8.13
C SER A 237 16.45 -0.34 6.64
N ILE A 238 17.35 -1.06 5.97
CA ILE A 238 17.24 -1.45 4.55
C ILE A 238 16.02 -2.33 4.22
N TRP A 239 15.30 -2.77 5.26
CA TRP A 239 14.09 -3.58 5.17
C TRP A 239 12.81 -2.74 5.09
N SER A 240 12.90 -1.44 5.34
CA SER A 240 11.74 -0.56 5.30
C SER A 240 11.19 -0.43 3.89
N CYS A 241 10.02 -0.99 3.64
CA CYS A 241 9.33 -0.92 2.35
C CYS A 241 8.68 0.46 2.10
N ILE A 242 8.80 1.39 3.06
CA ILE A 242 8.36 2.78 2.94
C ILE A 242 9.44 3.64 2.27
N THR A 243 10.73 3.41 2.54
CA THR A 243 11.83 4.20 1.98
C THR A 243 12.10 3.83 0.53
N MET A 244 12.62 4.77 -0.27
CA MET A 244 12.96 4.46 -1.66
C MET A 244 14.05 3.39 -1.75
N GLU A 245 15.03 3.41 -0.83
CA GLU A 245 16.07 2.39 -0.76
C GLU A 245 15.50 0.98 -0.58
N GLY A 246 14.62 0.78 0.40
CA GLY A 246 14.02 -0.54 0.64
C GLY A 246 13.11 -0.99 -0.50
N LYS A 247 12.39 -0.06 -1.15
CA LYS A 247 11.61 -0.36 -2.35
C LYS A 247 12.50 -0.77 -3.53
N LEU A 248 13.59 -0.04 -3.80
CA LEU A 248 14.52 -0.36 -4.87
C LEU A 248 15.20 -1.72 -4.65
N LYS A 249 15.52 -2.08 -3.40
CA LYS A 249 15.99 -3.41 -3.04
C LYS A 249 14.97 -4.48 -3.46
N HIS A 250 13.71 -4.32 -3.05
CA HIS A 250 12.64 -5.24 -3.38
C HIS A 250 12.39 -5.36 -4.90
N SER A 251 12.37 -4.24 -5.62
CA SER A 251 12.15 -4.24 -7.07
C SER A 251 13.29 -4.92 -7.84
N LYS A 252 14.55 -4.75 -7.40
CA LYS A 252 15.70 -5.48 -7.95
C LYS A 252 15.60 -6.99 -7.65
N GLU A 253 15.17 -7.35 -6.45
CA GLU A 253 14.97 -8.75 -6.05
C GLU A 253 13.89 -9.43 -6.89
N ILE A 254 12.72 -8.79 -7.06
CA ILE A 254 11.66 -9.30 -7.96
C ILE A 254 12.20 -9.48 -9.38
N GLY A 255 12.93 -8.50 -9.91
CA GLY A 255 13.51 -8.61 -11.25
C GLY A 255 14.48 -9.79 -11.39
N ALA A 256 15.30 -10.06 -10.37
CA ALA A 256 16.19 -11.21 -10.34
C ALA A 256 15.39 -12.53 -10.29
N CYS A 257 14.42 -12.64 -9.39
CA CYS A 257 13.55 -13.82 -9.28
C CYS A 257 12.79 -14.10 -10.58
N GLY A 258 12.19 -13.08 -11.20
CA GLY A 258 11.44 -13.23 -12.45
C GLY A 258 12.30 -13.76 -13.60
N MET A 259 13.57 -13.33 -13.70
CA MET A 259 14.50 -13.88 -14.69
C MET A 259 14.82 -15.37 -14.44
N GLU A 260 15.01 -15.76 -13.17
CA GLU A 260 15.25 -17.17 -12.81
C GLU A 260 14.01 -18.04 -13.08
N GLU A 261 12.82 -17.52 -12.81
CA GLU A 261 11.55 -18.18 -13.06
C GLU A 261 11.35 -18.40 -14.56
N GLN A 262 11.52 -17.38 -15.41
CA GLN A 262 11.34 -17.49 -16.86
C GLN A 262 12.21 -18.60 -17.50
N GLN A 263 13.41 -18.84 -16.98
CA GLN A 263 14.27 -19.92 -17.44
C GLN A 263 13.70 -21.32 -17.11
N LYS A 264 12.93 -21.42 -16.04
CA LYS A 264 12.38 -22.68 -15.51
C LYS A 264 10.92 -22.91 -15.91
N LEU A 265 10.16 -21.87 -16.27
CA LEU A 265 8.72 -21.98 -16.57
C LEU A 265 8.39 -23.07 -17.61
N LYS A 266 9.23 -23.22 -18.64
CA LYS A 266 9.04 -24.26 -19.67
C LYS A 266 9.09 -25.69 -19.11
N SER A 267 9.81 -25.93 -18.01
CA SER A 267 9.92 -27.28 -17.43
C SER A 267 8.69 -27.70 -16.63
N ILE A 268 7.76 -26.78 -16.34
CA ILE A 268 6.55 -27.04 -15.56
C ILE A 268 5.26 -26.85 -16.38
N GLU A 269 5.34 -26.69 -17.71
CA GLU A 269 4.17 -26.33 -18.52
C GLU A 269 3.05 -27.40 -18.44
N GLU A 270 3.40 -28.68 -18.42
CA GLU A 270 2.41 -29.77 -18.27
C GLU A 270 1.70 -29.72 -16.91
N GLU A 271 2.46 -29.51 -15.82
CA GLU A 271 1.89 -29.40 -14.48
C GLU A 271 1.03 -28.14 -14.35
N LYS A 272 1.49 -27.01 -14.90
CA LYS A 272 0.75 -25.77 -14.99
C LYS A 272 -0.58 -25.95 -15.74
N HIS A 273 -0.58 -26.69 -16.85
CA HIS A 273 -1.82 -27.04 -17.56
C HIS A 273 -2.75 -27.88 -16.69
N ALA A 274 -2.22 -28.89 -15.98
CA ALA A 274 -3.03 -29.69 -15.05
C ALA A 274 -3.70 -28.84 -13.95
N TRP A 275 -3.01 -27.82 -13.42
CA TRP A 275 -3.58 -26.87 -12.46
C TRP A 275 -4.61 -25.92 -13.09
N LEU A 276 -4.39 -25.46 -14.32
CA LEU A 276 -5.33 -24.59 -15.04
C LEU A 276 -6.61 -25.34 -15.44
N ASP A 277 -6.49 -26.62 -15.75
CA ASP A 277 -7.62 -27.50 -16.12
C ASP A 277 -8.36 -28.06 -14.89
N LEU A 278 -7.88 -27.78 -13.67
CA LEU A 278 -8.50 -28.24 -12.44
C LEU A 278 -9.92 -27.67 -12.31
N HIS A 279 -10.92 -28.54 -12.49
CA HIS A 279 -12.31 -28.18 -12.29
C HIS A 279 -12.64 -28.09 -10.80
N ILE A 280 -12.68 -26.87 -10.27
CA ILE A 280 -13.21 -26.60 -8.94
C ILE A 280 -14.72 -26.31 -9.08
N PRO A 281 -15.60 -27.14 -8.49
CA PRO A 281 -17.04 -26.90 -8.54
C PRO A 281 -17.39 -25.49 -8.05
N LYS A 282 -18.09 -24.72 -8.88
CA LYS A 282 -18.57 -23.39 -8.53
C LYS A 282 -19.99 -23.49 -8.00
N VAL A 283 -20.25 -22.86 -6.86
CA VAL A 283 -21.62 -22.68 -6.35
C VAL A 283 -22.29 -21.62 -7.23
N PRO A 284 -23.44 -21.91 -7.87
CA PRO A 284 -24.14 -20.92 -8.67
C PRO A 284 -24.62 -19.78 -7.78
N LEU A 285 -24.22 -18.56 -8.09
CA LEU A 285 -24.63 -17.38 -7.32
C LEU A 285 -25.95 -16.82 -7.89
N PRO A 286 -26.87 -16.34 -7.04
CA PRO A 286 -28.09 -15.67 -7.52
C PRO A 286 -27.81 -14.46 -8.43
N SER A 287 -26.65 -13.81 -8.30
CA SER A 287 -26.21 -12.72 -9.18
C SER A 287 -25.81 -13.18 -10.58
N GLU A 288 -25.52 -14.47 -10.78
CA GLU A 288 -25.16 -15.05 -12.08
C GLU A 288 -26.40 -15.54 -12.84
N SER A 289 -27.55 -15.68 -12.18
CA SER A 289 -28.80 -16.14 -12.77
C SER A 289 -29.71 -15.01 -13.27
N THR A 290 -29.35 -13.75 -13.02
CA THR A 290 -30.01 -12.61 -13.67
C THR A 290 -29.53 -12.49 -15.11
N SER A 291 -30.28 -13.08 -16.05
CA SER A 291 -30.26 -12.64 -17.45
C SER A 291 -30.47 -11.12 -17.49
N PRO A 292 -29.80 -10.37 -18.39
CA PRO A 292 -30.06 -8.94 -18.53
C PRO A 292 -31.54 -8.79 -18.91
N LYS A 293 -32.35 -8.32 -17.95
CA LYS A 293 -33.67 -7.78 -18.26
C LYS A 293 -33.42 -6.43 -18.95
N LEU A 294 -33.23 -6.48 -20.26
CA LEU A 294 -33.54 -5.40 -21.18
C LEU A 294 -34.77 -5.83 -21.98
#